data_AF-F1LCH9-F1
#
_entry.id   AF-F1LCH9-F1
#
_cell.length_a   1.000
_cell.length_b   1.000
_cell.length_c   1.000
_cell.angle_alpha   90.00
_cell.angle_beta   90.00
_cell.angle_gamma   90.00
#
_symmetry.space_group_name_H-M   'P 1'
#
loop_
_entity.id
_entity.type
_entity.pdbx_description
1 polymer ?
#
loop_
_entity_poly.entity_id
_entity_poly.type
_entity_poly.pdbx_seq_one_letter_code
_entity_poly.pdbx_strand_id
1 'polypeptide(L)'
;MFDSDLALSERSLSYAFRNCPLECKNNKRLILMYLIPVKMFLGHMPTTALLEQFQLEQFLLVVESVKDGNLKKLDEAFSQHEHFFVDCGIFLMLEKLKIITFRNLFKKVANIVASNQIPLESFMHALHWLGIDDIDEDELECILANLIAEKKIKGYISHQHRKLVISKQSPFPPLSSVQ
;
A
#
# COMPACT_ATOMS: atom_id res chain seq x y z
N MET A 1 -16.16 -2.38 -1.35
CA MET A 1 -14.75 -2.50 -1.80
C MET A 1 -14.54 -1.73 -3.08
N PHE A 2 -15.34 -2.02 -4.12
CA PHE A 2 -15.28 -1.33 -5.41
C PHE A 2 -15.69 0.16 -5.34
N ASP A 3 -16.63 0.51 -4.46
CA ASP A 3 -16.99 1.91 -4.18
C ASP A 3 -16.00 2.65 -3.25
N SER A 4 -14.83 2.05 -3.00
CA SER A 4 -13.79 2.57 -2.09
C SER A 4 -14.22 2.81 -0.63
N ASP A 5 -15.42 2.40 -0.21
CA ASP A 5 -15.79 2.36 1.22
C ASP A 5 -15.09 1.19 1.93
N LEU A 6 -13.88 1.47 2.42
CA LEU A 6 -13.04 0.49 3.11
C LEU A 6 -13.58 0.12 4.50
N ALA A 7 -14.23 1.05 5.20
CA ALA A 7 -14.75 0.83 6.55
C ALA A 7 -15.92 -0.17 6.54
N LEU A 8 -16.89 0.06 5.66
CA LEU A 8 -18.01 -0.86 5.48
C LEU A 8 -17.52 -2.22 4.97
N SER A 9 -16.58 -2.22 4.01
CA SER A 9 -16.00 -3.46 3.48
C SER A 9 -15.32 -4.28 4.58
N GLU A 10 -14.50 -3.64 5.40
CA GLU A 10 -13.77 -4.30 6.49
C GLU A 10 -14.73 -4.90 7.51
N ARG A 11 -15.76 -4.15 7.94
CA ARG A 11 -16.78 -4.63 8.87
C ARG A 11 -17.54 -5.83 8.29
N SER A 12 -18.04 -5.72 7.07
CA SER A 12 -18.87 -6.74 6.43
C SER A 12 -18.09 -8.03 6.16
N LEU A 13 -16.89 -7.93 5.59
CA LEU A 13 -16.05 -9.08 5.28
C LEU A 13 -15.47 -9.73 6.55
N SER A 14 -15.10 -8.94 7.56
CA SER A 14 -14.68 -9.48 8.86
C SER A 14 -15.82 -10.21 9.56
N TYR A 15 -17.04 -9.68 9.50
CA TYR A 15 -18.24 -10.36 10.02
C TYR A 15 -18.47 -11.68 9.28
N ALA A 16 -18.44 -11.67 7.95
CA ALA A 16 -18.61 -12.89 7.15
C ALA A 16 -17.56 -13.95 7.50
N PHE A 17 -16.28 -13.57 7.62
CA PHE A 17 -15.20 -14.51 7.93
C PHE A 17 -15.37 -15.16 9.31
N ARG A 18 -15.75 -14.36 10.31
CA ARG A 18 -15.98 -14.82 11.69
C ARG A 18 -17.19 -15.74 11.81
N ASN A 19 -18.27 -15.44 11.09
CA ASN A 19 -19.52 -16.21 11.15
C ASN A 19 -19.59 -17.35 10.13
N CYS A 20 -18.61 -17.48 9.24
CA CYS A 20 -18.50 -18.65 8.37
C CYS A 20 -18.09 -19.88 9.20
N PRO A 21 -18.82 -21.02 9.09
CA PRO A 21 -18.45 -22.27 9.76
C PRO A 21 -17.02 -22.71 9.45
N LEU A 22 -16.36 -23.38 10.41
CA LEU A 22 -14.95 -23.79 10.31
C LEU A 22 -14.73 -24.86 9.24
N GLU A 23 -15.76 -25.66 8.99
CA GLU A 23 -15.79 -26.75 8.02
C GLU A 23 -15.83 -26.20 6.58
N CYS A 24 -16.40 -25.02 6.38
CA CYS A 24 -16.52 -24.35 5.08
C CYS A 24 -15.23 -23.63 4.66
N LYS A 25 -14.11 -24.37 4.56
CA LYS A 25 -12.79 -23.80 4.23
C LYS A 25 -12.77 -22.99 2.93
N ASN A 26 -13.45 -23.48 1.88
CA ASN A 26 -13.52 -22.78 0.59
C ASN A 26 -14.22 -21.42 0.72
N ASN A 27 -15.30 -21.33 1.49
CA ASN A 27 -16.01 -20.07 1.71
C ASN A 27 -15.16 -19.10 2.52
N LYS A 28 -14.47 -19.58 3.56
CA LYS A 28 -13.52 -18.75 4.31
C LYS A 28 -12.39 -18.22 3.44
N ARG A 29 -11.85 -19.06 2.54
CA ARG A 29 -10.83 -18.67 1.58
C ARG A 29 -11.33 -17.57 0.64
N LEU A 30 -12.54 -17.72 0.09
CA LEU A 30 -13.18 -16.70 -0.76
C LEU A 30 -13.38 -15.38 0.00
N ILE A 31 -13.83 -15.42 1.26
CA ILE A 31 -13.96 -14.20 2.06
C ILE A 31 -12.59 -13.54 2.29
N LEU A 32 -11.56 -14.33 2.64
CA LEU A 32 -10.21 -13.83 2.86
C LEU A 32 -9.62 -13.18 1.61
N MET A 33 -9.90 -13.72 0.43
CA MET A 33 -9.46 -13.15 -0.84
C MET A 33 -9.84 -11.67 -1.02
N TYR A 34 -11.01 -11.25 -0.52
CA TYR A 34 -11.43 -9.85 -0.54
C TYR A 34 -11.05 -9.10 0.74
N LEU A 35 -11.04 -9.78 1.89
CA LEU A 35 -10.72 -9.16 3.18
C LEU A 35 -9.25 -8.76 3.27
N ILE A 36 -8.33 -9.56 2.70
CA ILE A 36 -6.89 -9.28 2.73
C ILE A 36 -6.57 -7.92 2.08
N PRO A 37 -6.94 -7.63 0.82
CA PRO A 37 -6.72 -6.32 0.22
C PRO A 37 -7.29 -5.18 1.09
N VAL A 38 -8.52 -5.33 1.59
CA VAL A 38 -9.17 -4.32 2.43
C VAL A 38 -8.38 -4.06 3.71
N LYS A 39 -7.92 -5.11 4.39
CA LYS A 39 -7.08 -4.99 5.58
C LYS A 39 -5.74 -4.33 5.25
N MET A 40 -5.13 -4.66 4.12
CA MET A 40 -3.88 -4.05 3.67
C MET A 40 -4.04 -2.54 3.41
N PHE A 41 -5.17 -2.11 2.82
CA PHE A 41 -5.47 -0.66 2.66
C PHE A 41 -5.55 0.08 3.98
N LEU A 42 -6.05 -0.58 5.02
CA LEU A 42 -6.11 -0.05 6.39
C LEU A 42 -4.78 -0.18 7.15
N GLY A 43 -3.74 -0.70 6.50
CA GLY A 43 -2.40 -0.89 7.08
C GLY A 43 -2.24 -2.16 7.91
N HIS A 44 -3.17 -3.11 7.81
CA HIS A 44 -3.10 -4.41 8.48
C HIS A 44 -2.69 -5.48 7.48
N MET A 45 -1.46 -5.98 7.62
CA MET A 45 -0.91 -7.02 6.75
C MET A 45 -1.24 -8.41 7.29
N PRO A 46 -1.61 -9.37 6.42
CA PRO A 46 -1.81 -10.76 6.83
C PRO A 46 -0.48 -11.41 7.26
N THR A 47 -0.56 -12.44 8.08
CA THR A 47 0.60 -13.27 8.45
C THR A 47 0.84 -14.35 7.41
N THR A 48 2.09 -14.80 7.26
CA THR A 48 2.46 -15.92 6.38
C THR A 48 1.64 -17.17 6.70
N ALA A 49 1.51 -17.52 7.98
CA ALA A 49 0.74 -18.68 8.42
C ALA A 49 -0.75 -18.62 8.00
N LEU A 50 -1.37 -17.43 7.99
CA LEU A 50 -2.75 -17.25 7.53
C LEU A 50 -2.85 -17.53 6.02
N LEU A 51 -1.88 -17.03 5.24
CA LEU A 51 -1.87 -17.21 3.79
C LEU A 51 -1.67 -18.69 3.42
N GLU A 52 -0.73 -19.37 4.06
CA GLU A 52 -0.48 -20.82 3.88
C GLU A 52 -1.71 -21.65 4.31
N GLN A 53 -2.33 -21.33 5.45
CA GLN A 53 -3.51 -22.05 5.95
C GLN A 53 -4.67 -22.06 4.94
N PHE A 54 -4.82 -20.99 4.15
CA PHE A 54 -5.91 -20.83 3.19
C PHE A 54 -5.47 -20.91 1.72
N GLN A 55 -4.22 -21.31 1.43
CA GLN A 55 -3.69 -21.44 0.07
C GLN A 55 -3.82 -20.12 -0.73
N LEU A 56 -3.31 -19.04 -0.11
CA LEU A 56 -3.29 -17.66 -0.62
C LEU A 56 -1.86 -17.12 -0.71
N GLU A 57 -0.90 -17.99 -1.00
CA GLU A 57 0.53 -17.67 -1.09
C GLU A 57 0.86 -16.63 -2.17
N GLN A 58 -0.02 -16.44 -3.16
CA GLN A 58 0.09 -15.39 -4.18
C GLN A 58 0.18 -13.99 -3.56
N PHE A 59 -0.36 -13.80 -2.35
CA PHE A 59 -0.27 -12.54 -1.61
C PHE A 59 1.05 -12.33 -0.89
N LEU A 60 1.91 -13.35 -0.73
CA LEU A 60 3.14 -13.24 0.06
C LEU A 60 4.04 -12.13 -0.46
N LEU A 61 4.32 -12.16 -1.77
CA LEU A 61 5.21 -11.20 -2.42
C LEU A 61 4.60 -9.79 -2.42
N VAL A 62 3.28 -9.68 -2.60
CA VAL A 62 2.54 -8.41 -2.52
C VAL A 62 2.68 -7.81 -1.12
N VAL A 63 2.44 -8.59 -0.07
CA VAL A 63 2.48 -8.14 1.32
C VAL A 63 3.89 -7.67 1.71
N GLU A 64 4.91 -8.43 1.33
CA GLU A 64 6.30 -8.06 1.57
C GLU A 64 6.65 -6.74 0.87
N SER A 65 6.32 -6.62 -0.41
CA SER A 65 6.60 -5.44 -1.23
C SER A 65 5.95 -4.17 -0.67
N VAL A 66 4.68 -4.25 -0.26
CA VAL A 66 3.96 -3.11 0.34
C VAL A 66 4.57 -2.72 1.68
N LYS A 67 4.90 -3.69 2.54
CA LYS A 67 5.56 -3.42 3.84
C LYS A 67 6.89 -2.71 3.65
N ASP A 68 7.65 -3.15 2.64
CA ASP A 68 8.98 -2.62 2.38
C ASP A 68 9.00 -1.33 1.57
N GLY A 69 7.89 -0.94 0.94
CA GLY A 69 7.89 0.17 0.00
C GLY A 69 8.67 -0.15 -1.28
N ASN A 70 8.77 -1.43 -1.65
CA ASN A 70 9.48 -1.86 -2.85
C ASN A 70 8.48 -1.97 -4.02
N LEU A 71 8.41 -0.93 -4.84
CA LEU A 71 7.47 -0.86 -5.97
C LEU A 71 7.82 -1.84 -7.09
N LYS A 72 9.10 -1.99 -7.42
CA LYS A 72 9.53 -2.94 -8.45
C LYS A 72 9.15 -4.37 -8.11
N LYS A 73 9.38 -4.77 -6.85
CA LYS A 73 8.97 -6.09 -6.34
C LYS A 73 7.44 -6.26 -6.32
N LEU A 74 6.70 -5.17 -6.11
CA LEU A 74 5.24 -5.19 -6.20
C LEU A 74 4.76 -5.41 -7.64
N ASP A 75 5.37 -4.75 -8.61
CA ASP A 75 5.05 -4.94 -10.05
C ASP A 75 5.40 -6.36 -10.51
N GLU A 76 6.52 -6.92 -10.05
CA GLU A 76 6.87 -8.33 -10.26
C GLU A 76 5.82 -9.27 -9.68
N ALA A 77 5.32 -8.99 -8.47
CA ALA A 77 4.27 -9.78 -7.83
C ALA A 77 2.95 -9.75 -8.59
N PHE A 78 2.56 -8.58 -9.11
CA PHE A 78 1.37 -8.45 -9.95
C PHE A 78 1.55 -9.18 -11.27
N SER A 79 2.70 -9.07 -11.91
CA SER A 79 2.99 -9.75 -13.18
C SER A 79 3.00 -11.29 -13.02
N GLN A 80 3.60 -11.79 -11.93
CA GLN A 80 3.71 -13.24 -11.67
C GLN A 80 2.36 -13.90 -11.43
N HIS A 81 1.40 -13.18 -10.85
CA HIS A 81 0.10 -13.71 -10.42
C HIS A 81 -1.09 -12.98 -11.07
N GLU A 82 -0.87 -12.32 -12.21
CA GLU A 82 -1.85 -11.45 -12.88
C GLU A 82 -3.15 -12.20 -13.17
N HIS A 83 -3.05 -13.32 -13.89
CA HIS A 83 -4.22 -14.16 -14.23
C HIS A 83 -5.02 -14.55 -12.99
N PHE A 84 -4.35 -14.95 -11.90
CA PHE A 84 -5.03 -15.31 -10.65
C PHE A 84 -5.81 -14.13 -10.05
N PHE A 85 -5.19 -12.95 -9.99
CA PHE A 85 -5.84 -11.77 -9.42
C PHE A 85 -6.96 -11.20 -10.31
N VAL A 86 -6.83 -11.34 -11.63
CA VAL A 86 -7.84 -10.95 -12.62
C VAL A 86 -9.05 -11.88 -12.55
N ASP A 87 -8.83 -13.20 -12.57
CA ASP A 87 -9.92 -14.20 -12.47
C ASP A 87 -10.69 -14.06 -11.16
N CYS A 88 -10.00 -13.65 -10.09
CA CYS A 88 -10.63 -13.39 -8.81
C CYS A 88 -11.27 -12.01 -8.68
N GLY A 89 -11.16 -11.13 -9.69
CA GLY A 89 -11.78 -9.81 -9.71
C GLY A 89 -11.16 -8.80 -8.73
N ILE A 90 -9.92 -9.00 -8.27
CA ILE A 90 -9.27 -8.15 -7.27
C ILE A 90 -8.05 -7.38 -7.80
N PHE A 91 -7.62 -7.63 -9.05
CA PHE A 91 -6.43 -7.01 -9.64
C PHE A 91 -6.43 -5.48 -9.54
N LEU A 92 -7.47 -4.82 -10.06
CA LEU A 92 -7.61 -3.36 -10.02
C LEU A 92 -7.60 -2.78 -8.61
N MET A 93 -8.14 -3.55 -7.64
CA MET A 93 -8.06 -3.15 -6.25
C MET A 93 -6.62 -3.24 -5.77
N LEU A 94 -5.94 -4.37 -5.99
CA LEU A 94 -4.54 -4.56 -5.62
C LEU A 94 -3.60 -3.50 -6.22
N GLU A 95 -3.82 -3.05 -7.46
CA GLU A 95 -3.02 -1.97 -8.06
C GLU A 95 -3.00 -0.69 -7.22
N LYS A 96 -4.10 -0.37 -6.52
CA LYS A 96 -4.15 0.78 -5.60
C LYS A 96 -3.16 0.67 -4.43
N LEU A 97 -2.61 -0.52 -4.14
CA LEU A 97 -1.56 -0.69 -3.14
C LEU A 97 -0.27 0.04 -3.53
N LYS A 98 -0.05 0.37 -4.81
CA LYS A 98 1.09 1.19 -5.25
C LYS A 98 1.18 2.51 -4.47
N ILE A 99 0.04 3.16 -4.23
CA ILE A 99 -0.03 4.42 -3.45
C ILE A 99 0.51 4.21 -2.03
N ILE A 100 0.13 3.11 -1.37
CA ILE A 100 0.61 2.79 -0.01
C ILE A 100 2.09 2.43 -0.03
N THR A 101 2.55 1.73 -1.06
CA THR A 101 3.95 1.34 -1.24
C THR A 101 4.84 2.57 -1.45
N PHE A 102 4.43 3.54 -2.29
CA PHE A 102 5.09 4.85 -2.40
C PHE A 102 5.16 5.55 -1.04
N ARG A 103 4.04 5.62 -0.31
CA ARG A 103 4.00 6.22 1.02
C ARG A 103 5.00 5.54 1.97
N ASN A 104 5.11 4.21 1.93
CA ASN A 104 6.01 3.46 2.81
C ASN A 104 7.49 3.67 2.42
N LEU A 105 7.80 3.73 1.12
CA LEU A 105 9.12 4.10 0.62
C LEU A 105 9.50 5.51 1.10
N PHE A 106 8.64 6.49 0.86
CA PHE A 106 8.92 7.89 1.23
C PHE A 106 8.99 8.09 2.73
N LYS A 107 8.24 7.31 3.53
CA LYS A 107 8.42 7.26 4.99
C LYS A 107 9.81 6.77 5.37
N LYS A 108 10.34 5.73 4.70
CA LYS A 108 11.71 5.25 4.94
C LYS A 108 12.74 6.32 4.58
N VAL A 109 12.60 6.96 3.42
CA VAL A 109 13.47 8.08 2.99
C VAL A 109 13.47 9.21 4.02
N ALA A 110 12.28 9.65 4.46
CA ALA A 110 12.13 10.68 5.49
C ALA A 110 12.85 10.34 6.79
N ASN A 111 12.73 9.08 7.24
CA ASN A 111 13.38 8.60 8.44
C ASN A 111 14.91 8.56 8.30
N ILE A 112 15.43 8.21 7.12
CA ILE A 112 16.87 8.18 6.83
C ILE A 112 17.45 9.60 6.80
N VAL A 113 16.77 10.54 6.14
CA VAL A 113 17.19 11.95 6.08
C VAL A 113 17.12 12.62 7.45
N ALA A 114 16.23 12.15 8.34
CA ALA A 114 16.10 12.61 9.72
C ALA A 114 15.88 14.14 9.86
N SER A 115 15.14 14.72 8.91
CA SER A 115 14.79 16.15 8.87
C SER A 115 13.31 16.34 8.57
N ASN A 116 12.75 17.46 9.02
CA ASN A 116 11.38 17.87 8.65
C ASN A 116 11.33 18.54 7.26
N GLN A 117 12.48 18.83 6.65
CA GLN A 117 12.58 19.34 5.29
C GLN A 117 13.43 18.38 4.48
N ILE A 118 12.80 17.62 3.59
CA ILE A 118 13.43 16.53 2.84
C ILE A 118 13.59 16.99 1.38
N PRO A 119 14.81 17.05 0.85
CA PRO A 119 15.03 17.34 -0.57
C PRO A 119 14.25 16.38 -1.47
N LEU A 120 13.62 16.89 -2.53
CA LEU A 120 12.91 16.04 -3.51
C LEU A 120 13.85 15.01 -4.15
N GLU A 121 15.09 15.40 -4.38
CA GLU A 121 16.17 14.54 -4.87
C GLU A 121 16.41 13.30 -3.98
N SER A 122 16.15 13.37 -2.67
CA SER A 122 16.26 12.19 -1.80
C SER A 122 15.24 11.11 -2.14
N PHE A 123 14.04 11.50 -2.59
CA PHE A 123 13.03 10.54 -3.07
C PHE A 123 13.40 10.01 -4.46
N MET A 124 13.88 10.88 -5.37
CA MET A 124 14.37 10.46 -6.68
C MET A 124 15.47 9.40 -6.58
N HIS A 125 16.46 9.62 -5.71
CA HIS A 125 17.52 8.63 -5.45
C HIS A 125 16.96 7.28 -4.98
N ALA A 126 15.90 7.29 -4.16
CA ALA A 126 15.29 6.05 -3.70
C ALA A 126 14.54 5.31 -4.81
N LEU A 127 13.90 6.05 -5.74
CA LEU A 127 13.24 5.49 -6.91
C LEU A 127 14.25 4.89 -7.90
N HIS A 128 15.30 5.65 -8.24
CA HIS A 128 16.41 5.15 -9.08
C HIS A 128 17.12 3.94 -8.44
N TRP A 129 17.28 3.94 -7.12
CA TRP A 129 17.87 2.79 -6.41
C TRP A 129 17.02 1.51 -6.55
N LEU A 130 15.69 1.66 -6.65
CA LEU A 130 14.78 0.55 -6.97
C LEU A 130 14.77 0.21 -8.48
N GLY A 131 15.48 0.96 -9.31
CA GLY A 131 15.49 0.83 -10.77
C GLY A 131 14.23 1.35 -11.44
N ILE A 132 13.64 2.41 -10.88
CA ILE A 132 12.49 3.14 -11.43
C ILE A 132 13.03 4.45 -11.98
N ASP A 133 13.31 4.45 -13.28
CA ASP A 133 14.00 5.55 -13.98
C ASP A 133 13.06 6.34 -14.92
N ASP A 134 11.80 5.93 -15.01
CA ASP A 134 10.75 6.55 -15.82
C ASP A 134 10.00 7.68 -15.10
N ILE A 135 10.15 7.77 -13.77
CA ILE A 135 9.57 8.85 -12.96
C ILE A 135 10.49 10.07 -12.98
N ASP A 136 10.00 11.18 -13.51
CA ASP A 136 10.66 12.48 -13.44
C ASP A 136 10.26 13.27 -12.17
N GLU A 137 10.79 14.50 -12.04
CA GLU A 137 10.51 15.33 -10.88
C GLU A 137 9.05 15.81 -10.82
N ASP A 138 8.43 16.10 -11.97
CA ASP A 138 7.04 16.54 -12.04
C ASP A 138 6.09 15.39 -11.62
N GLU A 139 6.39 14.17 -12.04
CA GLU A 139 5.70 12.97 -11.60
C GLU A 139 5.90 12.70 -10.10
N LEU A 140 7.13 12.84 -9.58
CA LEU A 140 7.38 12.73 -8.14
C LEU A 140 6.55 13.76 -7.34
N GLU A 141 6.55 15.02 -7.77
CA GLU A 141 5.76 16.08 -7.14
C GLU A 141 4.26 15.74 -7.18
N CYS A 142 3.76 15.21 -8.30
CA CYS A 142 2.39 14.75 -8.44
C CYS A 142 2.06 13.61 -7.45
N ILE A 143 2.94 12.62 -7.31
CA ILE A 143 2.76 11.51 -6.35
C ILE A 143 2.72 12.07 -4.92
N LEU A 144 3.66 12.95 -4.56
CA LEU A 144 3.70 13.58 -3.25
C LEU A 144 2.45 14.43 -2.98
N ALA A 145 2.00 15.21 -3.96
CA ALA A 145 0.79 16.02 -3.87
C ALA A 145 -0.45 15.16 -3.61
N ASN A 146 -0.60 14.04 -4.32
CA ASN A 146 -1.70 13.08 -4.07
C ASN A 146 -1.61 12.47 -2.68
N LEU A 147 -0.43 12.05 -2.22
CA LEU A 147 -0.23 11.53 -0.87
C LEU A 147 -0.56 12.56 0.23
N ILE A 148 -0.31 13.85 -0.03
CA ILE A 148 -0.69 14.95 0.88
C ILE A 148 -2.19 15.18 0.85
N ALA A 149 -2.80 15.27 -0.34
CA ALA A 149 -4.24 15.49 -0.51
C ALA A 149 -5.06 14.39 0.16
N GLU A 150 -4.61 13.15 0.01
CA GLU A 150 -5.20 11.98 0.67
C GLU A 150 -4.79 11.83 2.14
N LYS A 151 -4.10 12.82 2.74
CA LYS A 151 -3.66 12.86 4.15
C LYS A 151 -2.75 11.70 4.58
N LYS A 152 -2.19 10.95 3.62
CA LYS A 152 -1.22 9.87 3.85
C LYS A 152 0.16 10.41 4.24
N ILE A 153 0.44 11.65 3.84
CA ILE A 153 1.56 12.49 4.29
C ILE A 153 0.99 13.80 4.83
N LYS A 154 1.46 14.25 5.99
CA LYS A 154 1.15 15.57 6.54
C LYS A 154 2.31 16.51 6.25
N GLY A 155 2.13 17.43 5.32
CA GLY A 155 3.17 18.35 4.89
C GLY A 155 2.75 19.19 3.69
N TYR A 156 3.71 19.88 3.09
CA TYR A 156 3.55 20.61 1.84
C TYR A 156 4.84 20.55 1.02
N ILE A 157 4.73 20.75 -0.29
CA ILE A 157 5.87 20.86 -1.20
C ILE A 157 6.31 22.34 -1.26
N SER A 158 7.58 22.59 -1.00
CA SER A 158 8.21 23.90 -1.21
C SER A 158 8.92 23.89 -2.57
N HIS A 159 8.23 24.38 -3.61
CA HIS A 159 8.78 24.41 -4.96
C HIS A 159 10.06 25.26 -5.06
N GLN A 160 10.09 26.43 -4.40
CA GLN A 160 11.26 27.32 -4.41
C GLN A 160 12.53 26.64 -3.89
N HIS A 161 12.40 25.74 -2.91
CA HIS A 161 13.52 25.05 -2.28
C HIS A 161 13.66 23.59 -2.69
N ARG A 162 12.77 23.08 -3.56
CA ARG A 162 12.70 21.68 -4.00
C ARG A 162 12.73 20.69 -2.83
N LYS A 163 11.82 20.89 -1.88
CA LYS A 163 11.72 20.08 -0.65
C LYS A 163 10.28 19.72 -0.32
N LEU A 164 10.09 18.52 0.22
CA LEU A 164 8.92 18.17 1.00
C LEU A 164 9.12 18.64 2.45
N VAL A 165 8.25 19.51 2.94
CA VAL A 165 8.24 19.95 4.35
C VAL A 165 7.16 19.16 5.09
N ILE A 166 7.57 18.27 5.99
CA ILE A 166 6.67 17.38 6.72
C ILE A 166 6.36 17.89 8.15
N SER A 167 5.21 17.48 8.67
CA SER A 167 4.77 17.80 10.04
C SER A 167 5.73 17.21 11.08
N LYS A 168 6.00 17.99 12.13
CA LYS A 168 6.74 17.50 13.32
C LYS A 168 5.97 16.39 14.07
N GLN A 169 4.64 16.40 13.96
CA GLN A 169 3.78 15.45 14.64
C GLN A 169 3.18 14.48 13.63
N SER A 170 3.57 13.20 13.74
CA SER A 170 3.06 12.10 12.92
C SER A 170 2.98 12.44 11.42
N PRO A 171 4.13 12.75 10.78
CA PRO A 171 4.16 13.13 9.36
C PRO A 171 3.61 12.05 8.42
N PHE A 172 3.65 10.80 8.84
CA PHE A 172 3.07 9.64 8.15
C PHE A 172 2.07 8.95 9.10
N PRO A 173 0.80 9.42 9.17
CA PRO A 173 -0.19 8.86 10.08
C PRO A 173 -0.51 7.39 9.77
N PRO A 174 -1.02 6.61 10.74
CA PRO A 174 -1.49 5.24 10.49
C PRO A 174 -2.54 5.20 9.38
N LEU A 175 -2.47 4.22 8.48
CA LEU A 175 -3.37 4.14 7.33
C LEU A 175 -4.85 3.99 7.75
N SER A 176 -5.11 3.28 8.85
CA SER A 176 -6.46 3.17 9.45
C SER A 176 -7.05 4.49 9.94
N SER A 177 -6.23 5.53 10.16
CA SER A 177 -6.67 6.88 10.57
C SER A 177 -6.91 7.82 9.39
N VAL A 178 -6.62 7.37 8.17
CA VAL A 178 -6.73 8.12 6.92
C VAL A 178 -7.93 7.57 6.16
N GLN A 179 -9.09 8.22 6.33
CA GLN A 179 -10.32 7.96 5.59
C GLN A 179 -10.74 9.22 4.83
#